data_AF-A0A411YFR8-F1
#
_entry.id   AF-A0A411YFR8-F1
#
_cell.length_a   1.000
_cell.length_b   1.000
_cell.length_c   1.000
_cell.angle_alpha   90.00
_cell.angle_beta   90.00
_cell.angle_gamma   90.00
#
_symmetry.space_group_name_H-M   'P 1'
#
loop_
_entity.id
_entity.type
_entity.pdbx_description
1 polymer ?
#
loop_
_entity_poly.entity_id
_entity_poly.type
_entity_poly.pdbx_seq_one_letter_code
_entity_poly.pdbx_strand_id
1 'polypeptide(L)'
;MCGRRRCCCRGGGSTRPCVTACRCPGRCPTTCEGRSGRPSSALEQVPERPLVPSRSCPARWGRSRPMSRSPARKRRRDPTVGQPRPGGCRREGAPMTSAPSQSPLAEVERRVQDRAKELDLDLAGDTAERQLARLIDEEVARWSDDYKRGLRPYDLADAELVRERAWRNLAGYGPLEPLLADEDVWEVMINAPDQVFVKRHRGVSGYHEEVFHDDEHVVRTLTKILDDATQSHRKLDPAEGLQDAQLDTGARLHIVHRDVGRDGHLLVNIRKFTGVAFRHLGELVDRDMLSSAAARFLRACARARLSTVFAGAPGAGKTTLLSCTAAELDPSLRVVVAEEVFEADVPLPNVASMQTRAARPDRAEVDLRRLVAGFLRMAPDVAIVGEVRDREALPLLLTLSSGVKGFTTIHAGSARQALTRLRFIAQLADTSSELPLSALNSLVSEAIDIVVHSARRRGEVKVTEILAVEDLQAGAQATNFTVTPLFTRERWDGALVWSGELPSRAVFALEEAGHDPRELLEHGARVAGRGPAP
;
A
#
# COMPACT_ATOMS: atom_id res chain seq x y z
N MET A 1 17.75 33.60 53.19
CA MET A 1 16.35 33.78 53.66
C MET A 1 15.58 32.50 53.37
N CYS A 2 14.75 32.08 54.33
CA CYS A 2 13.88 30.89 54.45
C CYS A 2 13.30 30.30 53.14
N GLY A 3 13.00 29.00 53.01
CA GLY A 3 13.06 27.87 53.95
C GLY A 3 12.20 26.66 53.48
N ARG A 4 12.43 25.51 54.15
CA ARG A 4 11.55 24.34 54.39
C ARG A 4 11.24 23.38 53.21
N ARG A 5 11.84 22.17 53.22
CA ARG A 5 11.39 20.89 53.84
C ARG A 5 10.23 20.19 53.09
N ARG A 6 10.44 19.00 52.52
CA ARG A 6 10.21 17.67 53.15
C ARG A 6 10.54 16.50 52.20
N CYS A 7 11.20 15.50 52.78
CA CYS A 7 11.38 14.14 52.29
C CYS A 7 10.06 13.34 52.31
N CYS A 8 10.02 12.28 51.50
CA CYS A 8 9.50 10.98 51.90
C CYS A 8 10.42 9.87 51.34
N CYS A 9 11.12 9.17 52.23
CA CYS A 9 11.82 7.91 51.96
C CYS A 9 11.03 6.76 52.61
N ARG A 10 10.94 5.63 51.91
CA ARG A 10 10.94 4.24 52.44
C ARG A 10 11.41 3.37 51.26
N GLY A 11 12.38 2.45 51.33
CA GLY A 11 13.21 1.92 52.41
C GLY A 11 13.62 0.47 52.04
N GLY A 12 14.90 0.14 52.19
CA GLY A 12 15.47 -1.22 52.11
C GLY A 12 16.45 -1.41 50.94
N GLY A 13 17.75 -1.70 51.09
CA GLY A 13 18.58 -2.01 52.25
C GLY A 13 19.40 -3.29 52.04
N SER A 14 20.59 -3.19 51.44
CA SER A 14 21.78 -4.07 51.66
C SER A 14 22.99 -3.44 50.93
N THR A 15 23.97 -2.82 51.61
CA THR A 15 25.25 -3.39 52.11
C THR A 15 25.96 -4.24 51.03
N ARG A 16 27.10 -3.90 50.40
CA ARG A 16 28.41 -3.36 50.85
C ARG A 16 29.28 -2.91 49.63
N PRO A 17 30.48 -2.31 49.82
CA PRO A 17 31.12 -1.35 48.91
C PRO A 17 32.34 -1.91 48.15
N CYS A 18 32.83 -1.19 47.12
CA CYS A 18 34.28 -1.11 46.87
C CYS A 18 34.68 0.14 46.06
N VAL A 19 35.67 0.84 46.61
CA VAL A 19 36.38 2.01 46.10
C VAL A 19 37.61 1.53 45.34
N THR A 20 37.93 2.11 44.17
CA THR A 20 39.28 2.53 43.67
C THR A 20 39.18 2.81 42.15
N ALA A 21 39.40 4.03 41.66
CA ALA A 21 40.65 4.76 41.46
C ALA A 21 41.38 4.42 40.13
N CYS A 22 41.60 5.49 39.36
CA CYS A 22 42.49 5.70 38.22
C CYS A 22 43.58 4.66 37.91
N ARG A 23 43.81 4.42 36.61
CA ARG A 23 45.12 4.63 35.95
C ARG A 23 45.03 4.43 34.42
N CYS A 24 45.40 5.48 33.68
CA CYS A 24 46.00 5.36 32.35
C CYS A 24 47.38 4.71 32.46
N PRO A 25 47.88 4.14 31.35
CA PRO A 25 49.29 4.29 30.99
C PRO A 25 49.41 4.85 29.57
N GLY A 26 50.20 5.92 29.43
CA GLY A 26 50.63 6.42 28.14
C GLY A 26 51.88 5.71 27.62
N ARG A 27 52.21 5.95 26.35
CA ARG A 27 53.56 6.26 25.86
C ARG A 27 53.50 6.82 24.44
N CYS A 28 54.09 8.01 24.30
CA CYS A 28 54.62 8.58 23.06
C CYS A 28 56.05 8.02 22.86
N PRO A 29 56.60 8.07 21.63
CA PRO A 29 57.65 9.07 21.34
C PRO A 29 57.42 9.78 19.97
N THR A 30 57.39 11.12 19.92
CA THR A 30 58.49 12.04 19.50
C THR A 30 59.16 11.65 18.17
N THR A 31 59.15 12.46 17.11
CA THR A 31 59.91 13.73 16.99
C THR A 31 59.53 14.46 15.68
N CYS A 32 59.36 15.79 15.76
CA CYS A 32 60.09 16.86 15.04
C CYS A 32 59.74 17.01 13.55
N GLU A 33 59.54 18.17 12.92
CA GLU A 33 59.71 19.61 13.14
C GLU A 33 58.84 20.24 12.01
N GLY A 34 58.22 21.42 12.06
CA GLY A 34 58.60 22.67 12.68
C GLY A 34 58.52 23.77 11.60
N ARG A 35 57.91 24.91 11.97
CA ARG A 35 57.90 26.24 11.32
C ARG A 35 56.86 26.50 10.22
N SER A 36 56.21 27.66 10.12
CA SER A 36 56.05 28.86 10.97
C SER A 36 55.29 29.89 10.10
N GLY A 37 54.42 30.72 10.68
CA GLY A 37 54.10 32.03 10.07
C GLY A 37 52.64 32.47 10.12
N ARG A 38 52.26 33.13 11.22
CA ARG A 38 51.34 34.30 11.25
C ARG A 38 52.21 35.51 11.71
N PRO A 39 51.73 36.77 11.84
CA PRO A 39 50.40 37.38 11.58
C PRO A 39 50.48 38.78 10.88
N SER A 40 49.34 39.46 10.69
CA SER A 40 49.03 40.91 10.95
C SER A 40 47.84 41.31 10.04
N SER A 41 46.65 41.74 10.46
CA SER A 41 46.11 42.79 11.36
C SER A 41 45.62 44.06 10.62
N ALA A 42 44.65 44.73 11.26
CA ALA A 42 43.98 46.02 10.95
C ALA A 42 42.74 45.97 10.03
N LEU A 43 41.66 46.74 10.22
CA LEU A 43 40.99 47.50 11.30
C LEU A 43 40.07 48.49 10.58
N GLU A 44 38.78 48.60 10.92
CA GLU A 44 37.93 49.82 10.90
C GLU A 44 36.48 49.38 11.23
N GLN A 45 35.97 49.57 12.45
CA GLN A 45 35.45 50.78 13.13
C GLN A 45 33.99 51.15 12.78
N VAL A 46 33.26 51.43 13.86
CA VAL A 46 31.80 51.56 14.08
C VAL A 46 31.40 53.06 13.99
N PRO A 47 30.11 53.41 14.02
CA PRO A 47 29.63 54.01 15.27
C PRO A 47 28.23 53.57 15.74
N GLU A 48 28.02 53.78 17.03
CA GLU A 48 26.94 53.30 17.90
C GLU A 48 25.72 54.25 18.04
N ARG A 49 24.55 53.65 18.35
CA ARG A 49 23.56 53.99 19.41
C ARG A 49 22.71 55.30 19.27
N PRO A 50 21.53 55.43 19.94
CA PRO A 50 21.18 54.87 21.26
C PRO A 50 19.75 54.33 21.49
N LEU A 51 19.56 53.86 22.73
CA LEU A 51 18.44 53.13 23.31
C LEU A 51 17.69 54.02 24.34
N VAL A 52 16.36 53.82 24.42
CA VAL A 52 15.36 54.09 25.52
C VAL A 52 15.07 55.57 25.91
N PRO A 53 13.94 55.97 26.58
CA PRO A 53 12.94 55.14 27.30
C PRO A 53 11.44 55.58 27.32
N SER A 54 10.59 54.57 27.59
CA SER A 54 9.44 54.57 28.53
C SER A 54 8.13 55.33 28.26
N ARG A 55 7.07 54.75 28.88
CA ARG A 55 5.83 55.36 29.41
C ARG A 55 4.59 55.43 28.49
N SER A 56 3.67 54.51 28.82
CA SER A 56 2.27 54.77 29.21
C SER A 56 1.45 55.81 28.46
N CYS A 57 0.33 55.37 27.87
CA CYS A 57 -0.94 56.11 27.84
C CYS A 57 -2.10 55.20 27.36
N PRO A 58 -3.39 55.57 27.49
CA PRO A 58 -4.22 55.09 28.60
C PRO A 58 -5.54 54.41 28.17
N ALA A 59 -6.25 53.88 29.17
CA ALA A 59 -7.70 53.64 29.16
C ALA A 59 -8.47 54.93 28.77
N ARG A 60 -9.67 54.90 28.19
CA ARG A 60 -11.00 54.58 28.77
C ARG A 60 -12.01 55.19 27.75
N TRP A 61 -13.20 54.67 27.49
CA TRP A 61 -14.49 54.78 28.20
C TRP A 61 -15.47 53.92 27.37
N GLY A 62 -16.47 53.23 27.89
CA GLY A 62 -17.10 53.27 29.20
C GLY A 62 -18.00 52.05 29.40
N ARG A 63 -18.29 51.79 30.66
CA ARG A 63 -18.99 50.64 31.20
C ARG A 63 -20.51 50.80 31.12
N SER A 64 -21.22 49.67 31.05
CA SER A 64 -22.32 49.38 31.99
C SER A 64 -22.62 47.86 32.05
N ARG A 65 -22.56 47.34 33.28
CA ARG A 65 -23.05 46.04 33.79
C ARG A 65 -24.60 46.08 33.94
N PRO A 66 -25.34 45.07 34.47
CA PRO A 66 -25.04 43.65 34.76
C PRO A 66 -26.17 42.63 34.37
N MET A 67 -25.90 41.34 34.61
CA MET A 67 -26.83 40.26 35.05
C MET A 67 -28.10 39.93 34.26
N SER A 68 -28.26 38.65 33.89
CA SER A 68 -29.27 37.74 34.51
C SER A 68 -29.34 36.37 33.82
N ARG A 69 -29.88 35.42 34.57
CA ARG A 69 -30.03 33.99 34.31
C ARG A 69 -30.97 33.68 33.13
N SER A 70 -30.67 32.58 32.41
CA SER A 70 -31.53 31.56 31.76
C SER A 70 -32.86 31.98 31.08
N PRO A 71 -33.23 31.41 29.90
CA PRO A 71 -33.65 30.00 29.87
C PRO A 71 -33.39 29.21 28.58
N ALA A 72 -33.46 27.89 28.75
CA ALA A 72 -33.53 26.89 27.70
C ALA A 72 -34.70 27.16 26.74
N ARG A 73 -34.45 27.06 25.42
CA ARG A 73 -35.51 26.82 24.44
C ARG A 73 -35.03 25.97 23.27
N LYS A 74 -35.74 24.85 23.14
CA LYS A 74 -35.74 23.82 22.10
C LYS A 74 -35.44 24.37 20.69
N ARG A 75 -34.45 23.79 20.01
CA ARG A 75 -34.38 23.78 18.54
C ARG A 75 -34.68 22.37 18.03
N ARG A 76 -35.67 22.36 17.14
CA ARG A 76 -36.23 21.23 16.39
C ARG A 76 -35.14 20.55 15.56
N ARG A 77 -35.09 19.22 15.60
CA ARG A 77 -34.42 18.39 14.60
C ARG A 77 -35.46 18.02 13.54
N ASP A 78 -35.19 18.38 12.29
CA ASP A 78 -35.82 17.74 11.13
C ASP A 78 -35.07 16.45 10.78
N PRO A 79 -35.77 15.46 10.18
CA PRO A 79 -35.33 14.07 10.16
C PRO A 79 -34.44 13.74 8.95
N THR A 80 -33.43 12.92 9.22
CA THR A 80 -32.56 12.26 8.26
C THR A 80 -33.32 11.28 7.36
N VAL A 81 -32.96 11.35 6.08
CA VAL A 81 -33.35 10.45 4.98
C VAL A 81 -33.12 8.99 5.36
N GLY A 82 -34.20 8.20 5.38
CA GLY A 82 -34.22 6.78 5.68
C GLY A 82 -33.81 5.93 4.47
N GLN A 83 -32.95 4.95 4.71
CA GLN A 83 -32.73 3.81 3.83
C GLN A 83 -33.95 2.86 3.89
N PRO A 84 -34.37 2.25 2.77
CA PRO A 84 -35.55 1.39 2.75
C PRO A 84 -35.26 0.03 3.40
N ARG A 85 -36.08 -0.32 4.40
CA ARG A 85 -36.21 -1.69 4.93
C ARG A 85 -37.26 -2.44 4.09
N PRO A 86 -37.00 -3.68 3.62
CA PRO A 86 -38.05 -4.48 3.01
C PRO A 86 -39.04 -4.95 4.07
N GLY A 87 -40.33 -4.80 3.76
CA GLY A 87 -41.46 -4.97 4.66
C GLY A 87 -41.75 -6.41 5.06
N GLY A 88 -42.26 -6.56 6.28
CA GLY A 88 -42.79 -7.81 6.79
C GLY A 88 -44.21 -8.09 6.26
N CYS A 89 -44.40 -9.30 5.74
CA CYS A 89 -45.71 -9.95 5.73
C CYS A 89 -45.87 -10.71 7.05
N ARG A 90 -46.91 -10.38 7.83
CA ARG A 90 -47.33 -11.18 8.99
C ARG A 90 -47.99 -12.45 8.50
N ARG A 91 -47.52 -13.60 8.97
CA ARG A 91 -48.33 -14.82 9.12
C ARG A 91 -48.23 -15.26 10.58
N GLU A 92 -49.37 -15.36 11.24
CA GLU A 92 -49.54 -15.97 12.55
C GLU A 92 -49.40 -17.49 12.43
N GLY A 93 -48.67 -18.12 13.35
CA GLY A 93 -48.56 -19.58 13.46
C GLY A 93 -47.44 -20.02 14.40
N ALA A 94 -47.82 -20.40 15.64
CA ALA A 94 -47.20 -21.22 16.70
C ALA A 94 -45.65 -21.33 16.85
N PRO A 95 -45.14 -21.40 18.11
CA PRO A 95 -43.71 -21.50 18.35
C PRO A 95 -43.22 -22.94 18.12
N MET A 96 -42.33 -23.13 17.15
CA MET A 96 -41.46 -24.29 17.09
C MET A 96 -40.05 -23.88 17.53
N THR A 97 -39.72 -24.20 18.76
CA THR A 97 -38.34 -24.35 19.22
C THR A 97 -37.70 -25.49 18.46
N SER A 98 -36.87 -25.17 17.47
CA SER A 98 -35.87 -26.10 16.94
C SER A 98 -34.50 -25.40 17.00
N ALA A 99 -33.53 -26.07 17.60
CA ALA A 99 -32.12 -25.68 17.55
C ALA A 99 -31.69 -25.49 16.08
N PRO A 100 -30.68 -24.66 15.78
CA PRO A 100 -30.25 -24.46 14.40
C PRO A 100 -29.82 -25.82 13.83
N SER A 101 -30.60 -26.32 12.86
CA SER A 101 -30.24 -27.51 12.10
C SER A 101 -28.92 -27.23 11.41
N GLN A 102 -27.84 -27.87 11.85
CA GLN A 102 -26.52 -27.72 11.24
C GLN A 102 -26.60 -28.09 9.75
N SER A 103 -25.82 -27.40 8.91
CA SER A 103 -25.81 -27.71 7.48
C SER A 103 -25.34 -29.15 7.25
N PRO A 104 -25.79 -29.83 6.18
CA PRO A 104 -25.35 -31.19 5.86
C PRO A 104 -23.83 -31.29 5.76
N LEU A 105 -23.19 -30.27 5.19
CA LEU A 105 -21.74 -30.14 5.11
C LEU A 105 -21.07 -30.17 6.50
N ALA A 106 -21.54 -29.33 7.43
CA ALA A 106 -20.97 -29.27 8.78
C ALA A 106 -21.15 -30.58 9.57
N GLU A 107 -22.25 -31.31 9.35
CA GLU A 107 -22.44 -32.63 9.96
C GLU A 107 -21.49 -33.68 9.36
N VAL A 108 -21.34 -33.72 8.03
CA VAL A 108 -20.40 -34.62 7.35
C VAL A 108 -18.97 -34.36 7.83
N GLU A 109 -18.53 -33.10 7.84
CA GLU A 109 -17.18 -32.73 8.29
C GLU A 109 -16.91 -33.14 9.73
N ARG A 110 -17.87 -32.92 10.64
CA ARG A 110 -17.72 -33.30 12.05
C ARG A 110 -17.57 -34.82 12.19
N ARG A 111 -18.40 -35.61 11.49
CA ARG A 111 -18.31 -37.08 11.51
C ARG A 111 -16.98 -37.58 10.94
N VAL A 112 -16.50 -36.96 9.87
CA VAL A 112 -15.19 -37.29 9.30
C VAL A 112 -14.07 -36.99 10.31
N GLN A 113 -14.10 -35.83 10.97
CA GLN A 113 -13.12 -35.47 12.01
C GLN A 113 -13.15 -36.42 13.21
N ASP A 114 -14.35 -36.80 13.68
CA ASP A 114 -14.51 -37.72 14.80
C ASP A 114 -13.94 -39.11 14.46
N ARG A 115 -14.25 -39.63 13.27
CA ARG A 115 -13.69 -40.90 12.78
C ARG A 115 -12.20 -40.83 12.52
N ALA A 116 -11.69 -39.71 12.01
CA ALA A 116 -10.26 -39.53 11.79
C ALA A 116 -9.47 -39.57 13.11
N LYS A 117 -10.03 -39.00 14.19
CA LYS A 117 -9.47 -39.10 15.55
C LYS A 117 -9.52 -40.52 16.11
N GLU A 118 -10.62 -41.24 15.90
CA GLU A 118 -10.76 -42.64 16.35
C GLU A 118 -9.75 -43.58 15.66
N LEU A 119 -9.42 -43.29 14.41
CA LEU A 119 -8.48 -44.07 13.61
C LEU A 119 -7.00 -43.69 13.85
N ASP A 120 -6.74 -42.70 14.71
CA ASP A 120 -5.40 -42.14 14.99
C ASP A 120 -4.63 -41.84 13.70
N LEU A 121 -5.32 -41.22 12.74
CA LEU A 121 -4.71 -40.87 11.45
C LEU A 121 -3.63 -39.81 11.69
N ASP A 122 -2.37 -40.21 11.52
CA ASP A 122 -1.27 -39.26 11.43
C ASP A 122 -1.47 -38.44 10.14
N LEU A 123 -1.86 -37.17 10.29
CA LEU A 123 -2.28 -36.28 9.21
C LEU A 123 -1.10 -35.82 8.30
N ALA A 124 0.03 -36.52 8.34
CA ALA A 124 1.22 -36.22 7.57
C ALA A 124 1.40 -37.19 6.38
N GLY A 125 1.30 -36.64 5.15
CA GLY A 125 1.68 -37.31 3.90
C GLY A 125 0.53 -37.86 3.04
N ASP A 126 0.86 -38.27 1.81
CA ASP A 126 -0.10 -38.68 0.75
C ASP A 126 -1.06 -39.82 1.15
N THR A 127 -0.69 -40.63 2.15
CA THR A 127 -1.54 -41.71 2.68
C THR A 127 -2.68 -41.17 3.53
N ALA A 128 -2.45 -40.10 4.30
CA ALA A 128 -3.44 -39.48 5.16
C ALA A 128 -4.52 -38.77 4.33
N GLU A 129 -4.11 -38.05 3.29
CA GLU A 129 -5.00 -37.42 2.32
C GLU A 129 -5.93 -38.44 1.64
N ARG A 130 -5.37 -39.57 1.18
CA ARG A 130 -6.17 -40.65 0.59
C ARG A 130 -7.15 -41.28 1.59
N GLN A 131 -6.79 -41.40 2.85
CA GLN A 131 -7.68 -41.93 3.90
C GLN A 131 -8.78 -40.93 4.23
N LEU A 132 -8.47 -39.63 4.32
CA LEU A 132 -9.46 -38.59 4.55
C LEU A 132 -10.47 -38.49 3.41
N ALA A 133 -10.01 -38.57 2.15
CA ALA A 133 -10.91 -38.60 0.98
C ALA A 133 -11.89 -39.78 1.07
N ARG A 134 -11.40 -40.97 1.42
CA ARG A 134 -12.26 -42.15 1.63
C ARG A 134 -13.28 -41.95 2.75
N LEU A 135 -12.89 -41.34 3.87
CA LEU A 135 -13.82 -41.07 4.97
C LEU A 135 -14.92 -40.10 4.56
N ILE A 136 -14.58 -39.04 3.81
CA ILE A 136 -15.57 -38.12 3.24
C ILE A 136 -16.52 -38.89 2.32
N ASP A 137 -15.97 -39.74 1.45
CA ASP A 137 -16.77 -40.52 0.51
C ASP A 137 -17.76 -41.46 1.21
N GLU A 138 -17.29 -42.12 2.27
CA GLU A 138 -18.11 -43.01 3.10
C GLU A 138 -19.21 -42.26 3.85
N GLU A 139 -18.93 -41.09 4.43
CA GLU A 139 -19.95 -40.31 5.15
C GLU A 139 -21.01 -39.74 4.21
N VAL A 140 -20.60 -39.27 3.02
CA VAL A 140 -21.54 -38.79 1.98
C VAL A 140 -22.40 -39.95 1.48
N ALA A 141 -21.81 -41.12 1.19
CA ALA A 141 -22.58 -42.31 0.79
C ALA A 141 -23.53 -42.78 1.90
N ARG A 142 -23.06 -42.78 3.16
CA ARG A 142 -23.88 -43.10 4.33
C ARG A 142 -25.07 -42.16 4.47
N TRP A 143 -24.89 -40.85 4.20
CA TRP A 143 -26.01 -39.91 4.21
C TRP A 143 -27.13 -40.33 3.26
N SER A 144 -26.76 -40.64 2.00
CA SER A 144 -27.74 -41.06 0.99
C SER A 144 -28.39 -42.40 1.34
N ASP A 145 -27.63 -43.35 1.90
CA ASP A 145 -28.17 -44.63 2.34
C ASP A 145 -29.11 -44.50 3.55
N ASP A 146 -28.77 -43.64 4.51
CA ASP A 146 -29.64 -43.32 5.65
C ASP A 146 -30.95 -42.68 5.17
N TYR A 147 -30.90 -41.79 4.18
CA TYR A 147 -32.09 -41.23 3.54
C TYR A 147 -32.94 -42.30 2.86
N LYS A 148 -32.35 -43.17 2.03
CA LYS A 148 -33.05 -44.29 1.37
C LYS A 148 -33.70 -45.25 2.37
N ARG A 149 -33.11 -45.41 3.56
CA ARG A 149 -33.63 -46.22 4.68
C ARG A 149 -34.67 -45.48 5.54
N GLY A 150 -34.96 -44.22 5.25
CA GLY A 150 -35.90 -43.38 6.01
C GLY A 150 -35.37 -42.90 7.36
N LEU A 151 -34.06 -43.00 7.59
CA LEU A 151 -33.39 -42.53 8.81
C LEU A 151 -33.09 -41.01 8.77
N ARG A 152 -33.16 -40.40 7.58
CA ARG A 152 -33.00 -38.95 7.38
C ARG A 152 -34.21 -38.35 6.66
N PRO A 153 -34.56 -37.08 6.96
CA PRO A 153 -35.72 -36.42 6.34
C PRO A 153 -35.48 -35.97 4.88
N TYR A 154 -34.22 -35.83 4.44
CA TYR A 154 -33.88 -35.38 3.09
C TYR A 154 -32.53 -35.94 2.61
N ASP A 155 -32.36 -36.06 1.29
CA ASP A 155 -31.09 -36.40 0.65
C ASP A 155 -30.24 -35.15 0.38
N LEU A 156 -28.96 -35.35 0.06
CA LEU A 156 -28.09 -34.29 -0.43
C LEU A 156 -28.52 -33.89 -1.85
N ALA A 157 -28.84 -32.61 -2.05
CA ALA A 157 -29.21 -32.09 -3.36
C ALA A 157 -28.06 -32.21 -4.39
N ASP A 158 -26.82 -32.05 -3.91
CA ASP A 158 -25.60 -32.22 -4.69
C ASP A 158 -24.52 -32.86 -3.80
N ALA A 159 -24.42 -34.20 -3.87
CA ALA A 159 -23.48 -34.96 -3.06
C ALA A 159 -22.01 -34.70 -3.46
N GLU A 160 -21.75 -34.42 -4.73
CA GLU A 160 -20.39 -34.13 -5.21
C GLU A 160 -19.91 -32.76 -4.72
N LEU A 161 -20.77 -31.74 -4.75
CA LEU A 161 -20.44 -30.44 -4.18
C LEU A 161 -20.16 -30.51 -2.67
N VAL A 162 -20.91 -31.34 -1.93
CA VAL A 162 -20.66 -31.56 -0.49
C VAL A 162 -19.31 -32.26 -0.28
N ARG A 163 -18.99 -33.28 -1.09
CA ARG A 163 -17.70 -33.99 -1.05
C ARG A 163 -16.55 -33.03 -1.31
N GLU A 164 -16.64 -32.24 -2.38
CA GLU A 164 -15.61 -31.26 -2.76
C GLU A 164 -15.42 -30.20 -1.66
N ARG A 165 -16.49 -29.63 -1.13
CA ARG A 165 -16.42 -28.63 -0.06
C ARG A 165 -15.86 -29.21 1.24
N ALA A 166 -16.26 -30.41 1.62
CA ALA A 166 -15.74 -31.08 2.81
C ALA A 166 -14.23 -31.35 2.67
N TRP A 167 -13.79 -31.76 1.47
CA TRP A 167 -12.37 -31.91 1.17
C TRP A 167 -11.63 -30.57 1.31
N ARG A 168 -12.12 -29.50 0.68
CA ARG A 168 -11.51 -28.16 0.79
C ARG A 168 -11.41 -27.67 2.24
N ASN A 169 -12.45 -27.86 3.05
CA ASN A 169 -12.48 -27.40 4.44
C ASN A 169 -11.60 -28.22 5.40
N LEU A 170 -11.36 -29.50 5.10
CA LEU A 170 -10.62 -30.41 5.98
C LEU A 170 -9.15 -30.57 5.57
N ALA A 171 -8.87 -30.67 4.27
CA ALA A 171 -7.53 -30.87 3.72
C ALA A 171 -6.97 -29.65 3.00
N GLY A 172 -7.82 -28.81 2.42
CA GLY A 172 -7.43 -27.67 1.58
C GLY A 172 -7.43 -26.33 2.31
N TYR A 173 -7.72 -25.27 1.56
CA TYR A 173 -7.81 -23.89 2.10
C TYR A 173 -9.25 -23.42 2.27
N GLY A 174 -10.19 -24.36 2.36
CA GLY A 174 -11.61 -24.11 2.58
C GLY A 174 -12.21 -23.12 1.58
N PRO A 175 -12.96 -22.11 2.03
CA PRO A 175 -13.52 -21.06 1.17
C PRO A 175 -12.48 -20.22 0.43
N LEU A 176 -11.21 -20.20 0.89
CA LEU A 176 -10.16 -19.40 0.25
C LEU A 176 -9.57 -20.08 -0.97
N GLU A 177 -9.64 -21.41 -1.07
CA GLU A 177 -8.98 -22.16 -2.14
C GLU A 177 -9.37 -21.68 -3.56
N PRO A 178 -10.67 -21.59 -3.93
CA PRO A 178 -11.05 -21.05 -5.24
C PRO A 178 -10.67 -19.58 -5.40
N LEU A 179 -10.73 -18.78 -4.32
CA LEU A 179 -10.39 -17.36 -4.33
C LEU A 179 -8.88 -17.11 -4.53
N LEU A 180 -8.04 -17.97 -3.97
CA LEU A 180 -6.59 -17.91 -4.12
C LEU A 180 -6.16 -18.37 -5.52
N ALA A 181 -6.88 -19.32 -6.14
CA ALA A 181 -6.64 -19.74 -7.52
C ALA A 181 -7.14 -18.74 -8.58
N ASP A 182 -8.15 -17.93 -8.27
CA ASP A 182 -8.79 -17.03 -9.24
C ASP A 182 -7.95 -15.76 -9.56
N GLU A 183 -7.39 -15.67 -10.77
CA GLU A 183 -6.57 -14.53 -11.22
C GLU A 183 -7.30 -13.17 -11.20
N ASP A 184 -8.63 -13.16 -11.26
CA ASP A 184 -9.42 -11.93 -11.19
C ASP A 184 -9.47 -11.36 -9.75
N VAL A 185 -9.29 -12.21 -8.74
CA VAL A 185 -9.32 -11.82 -7.32
C VAL A 185 -7.95 -11.30 -6.90
N TRP A 186 -7.87 -10.04 -6.47
CA TRP A 186 -6.61 -9.43 -5.99
C TRP A 186 -6.57 -9.17 -4.49
N GLU A 187 -7.73 -9.12 -3.83
CA GLU A 187 -7.80 -8.93 -2.37
C GLU A 187 -8.99 -9.68 -1.79
N VAL A 188 -8.74 -10.40 -0.70
CA VAL A 188 -9.74 -11.13 0.09
C VAL A 188 -9.68 -10.60 1.52
N MET A 189 -10.83 -10.25 2.08
CA MET A 189 -10.96 -9.69 3.42
C MET A 189 -11.93 -10.55 4.22
N ILE A 190 -11.46 -11.14 5.31
CA ILE A 190 -12.27 -11.88 6.27
C ILE A 190 -12.51 -10.94 7.44
N ASN A 191 -13.75 -10.44 7.57
CA ASN A 191 -14.13 -9.55 8.68
C ASN A 191 -14.80 -10.31 9.83
N ALA A 192 -15.35 -11.49 9.53
CA ALA A 192 -15.92 -12.48 10.43
C ALA A 192 -16.01 -13.80 9.64
N PRO A 193 -16.24 -14.96 10.29
CA PRO A 193 -16.35 -16.24 9.61
C PRO A 193 -17.40 -16.24 8.48
N ASP A 194 -18.52 -15.55 8.69
CA ASP A 194 -19.63 -15.38 7.74
C ASP A 194 -19.50 -14.14 6.82
N GLN A 195 -18.39 -13.39 6.92
CA GLN A 195 -18.17 -12.14 6.21
C GLN A 195 -16.85 -12.13 5.45
N VAL A 196 -16.82 -12.88 4.34
CA VAL A 196 -15.72 -12.88 3.38
C VAL A 196 -16.02 -11.90 2.25
N PHE A 197 -15.27 -10.81 2.13
CA PHE A 197 -15.41 -9.83 1.05
C PHE A 197 -14.25 -9.97 0.07
N VAL A 198 -14.57 -9.93 -1.22
CA VAL A 198 -13.60 -10.14 -2.30
C VAL A 198 -13.57 -8.93 -3.21
N LYS A 199 -12.36 -8.46 -3.55
CA LYS A 199 -12.15 -7.47 -4.61
C LYS A 199 -11.56 -8.12 -5.85
N ARG A 200 -12.13 -7.72 -6.97
CA ARG A 200 -11.86 -8.26 -8.30
C ARG A 200 -11.35 -7.18 -9.25
N HIS A 201 -10.59 -7.57 -10.27
CA HIS A 201 -10.08 -6.68 -11.31
C HIS A 201 -11.17 -6.35 -12.34
N ARG A 202 -11.94 -7.36 -12.75
CA ARG A 202 -12.95 -7.32 -13.80
C ARG A 202 -14.34 -7.60 -13.23
N GLY A 203 -14.46 -8.62 -12.37
CA GLY A 203 -15.73 -9.01 -11.77
C GLY A 203 -16.26 -8.02 -10.73
N VAL A 204 -17.51 -8.24 -10.32
CA VAL A 204 -18.14 -7.45 -9.26
C VAL A 204 -17.48 -7.79 -7.91
N SER A 205 -17.00 -6.77 -7.22
CA SER A 205 -16.50 -6.91 -5.85
C SER A 205 -17.67 -6.97 -4.87
N GLY A 206 -17.61 -7.85 -3.87
CA GLY A 206 -18.71 -8.08 -2.95
C GLY A 206 -18.43 -9.17 -1.92
N TYR A 207 -19.45 -9.48 -1.11
CA TYR A 207 -19.39 -10.63 -0.22
C TYR A 207 -19.47 -11.94 -1.02
N HIS A 208 -18.59 -12.87 -0.67
CA HIS A 208 -18.55 -14.20 -1.26
C HIS A 208 -19.65 -15.08 -0.67
N GLU A 209 -20.19 -15.99 -1.48
CA GLU A 209 -21.28 -16.88 -1.06
C GLU A 209 -20.80 -18.01 -0.15
N GLU A 210 -19.61 -18.55 -0.40
CA GLU A 210 -18.99 -19.53 0.49
C GLU A 210 -18.26 -18.82 1.63
N VAL A 211 -18.51 -19.28 2.85
CA VAL A 211 -18.05 -18.67 4.10
C VAL A 211 -17.47 -19.73 5.03
N PHE A 212 -16.76 -19.29 6.06
CA PHE A 212 -16.27 -20.18 7.10
C PHE A 212 -17.39 -20.55 8.08
N HIS A 213 -17.18 -21.64 8.83
CA HIS A 213 -18.14 -22.10 9.83
C HIS A 213 -18.07 -21.28 11.10
N ASP A 214 -16.85 -21.01 11.56
CA ASP A 214 -16.53 -20.30 12.79
C ASP A 214 -15.08 -19.79 12.71
N ASP A 215 -14.67 -19.05 13.73
CA ASP A 215 -13.30 -18.54 13.81
C ASP A 215 -12.25 -19.65 13.97
N GLU A 216 -12.62 -20.83 14.49
CA GLU A 216 -11.71 -21.97 14.57
C GLU A 216 -11.39 -22.53 13.18
N HIS A 217 -12.38 -22.54 12.27
CA HIS A 217 -12.17 -22.89 10.88
C HIS A 217 -11.23 -21.90 10.19
N VAL A 218 -11.39 -20.59 10.44
CA VAL A 218 -10.44 -19.57 9.94
C VAL A 218 -9.04 -19.83 10.47
N VAL A 219 -8.88 -20.05 11.78
CA VAL A 219 -7.59 -20.33 12.42
C VAL A 219 -6.91 -21.56 11.82
N ARG A 220 -7.62 -22.70 11.69
CA ARG A 220 -7.05 -23.91 11.08
C ARG A 220 -6.58 -23.66 9.65
N THR A 221 -7.39 -22.96 8.86
CA THR A 221 -7.08 -22.64 7.46
C THR A 221 -5.82 -21.78 7.36
N LEU A 222 -5.71 -20.72 8.18
CA LEU A 222 -4.54 -19.86 8.18
C LEU A 222 -3.28 -20.57 8.69
N THR A 223 -3.39 -21.37 9.74
CA THR A 223 -2.27 -22.17 10.26
C THR A 223 -1.72 -23.07 9.16
N LYS A 224 -2.60 -23.77 8.42
CA LYS A 224 -2.20 -24.58 7.28
C LYS A 224 -1.52 -23.75 6.18
N ILE A 225 -2.11 -22.63 5.78
CA ILE A 225 -1.53 -21.72 4.77
C ILE A 225 -0.12 -21.25 5.17
N LEU A 226 0.09 -20.94 6.45
CA LEU A 226 1.38 -20.49 6.98
C LEU A 226 2.40 -21.63 7.10
N ASP A 227 1.96 -22.82 7.51
CA ASP A 227 2.80 -24.02 7.61
C ASP A 227 3.25 -24.53 6.24
N ASP A 228 2.37 -24.46 5.23
CA ASP A 228 2.67 -24.83 3.84
C ASP A 228 3.65 -23.85 3.17
N ALA A 229 3.66 -22.58 3.60
CA ALA A 229 4.49 -21.54 3.01
C ALA A 229 5.92 -21.56 3.56
N THR A 230 6.87 -22.06 2.77
CA THR A 230 8.28 -22.23 3.14
C THR A 230 8.98 -20.94 3.54
N GLN A 231 8.58 -19.79 2.99
CA GLN A 231 9.15 -18.48 3.35
C GLN A 231 8.52 -17.86 4.60
N SER A 232 7.35 -18.37 4.99
CA SER A 232 6.57 -17.97 6.14
C SER A 232 7.08 -18.73 7.37
N HIS A 233 8.21 -18.29 7.93
CA HIS A 233 8.68 -18.82 9.23
C HIS A 233 7.89 -18.26 10.42
N ARG A 234 6.62 -17.88 10.21
CA ARG A 234 5.76 -17.28 11.22
C ARG A 234 4.59 -18.20 11.48
N LYS A 235 4.62 -18.87 12.64
CA LYS A 235 3.44 -19.52 13.18
C LYS A 235 2.42 -18.45 13.56
N LEU A 236 1.14 -18.79 13.48
CA LEU A 236 0.08 -17.92 13.98
C LEU A 236 0.26 -17.75 15.50
N ASP A 237 0.60 -16.54 15.95
CA ASP A 237 0.85 -16.22 17.36
C ASP A 237 -0.14 -15.18 17.87
N PRO A 238 -1.17 -15.60 18.63
CA PRO A 238 -2.15 -14.68 19.21
C PRO A 238 -1.56 -13.58 20.10
N ALA A 239 -0.34 -13.73 20.62
CA ALA A 239 0.28 -12.73 21.48
C ALA A 239 0.80 -11.50 20.73
N GLU A 240 1.00 -11.59 19.41
CA GLU A 240 1.50 -10.45 18.60
C GLU A 240 0.42 -9.37 18.38
N GLY A 241 -0.87 -9.71 18.50
CA GLY A 241 -2.01 -8.81 18.26
C GLY A 241 -2.21 -8.46 16.78
N LEU A 242 -1.17 -7.94 16.12
CA LEU A 242 -1.11 -7.69 14.68
C LEU A 242 0.05 -8.49 14.08
N GLN A 243 -0.24 -9.30 13.06
CA GLN A 243 0.73 -10.21 12.47
C GLN A 243 0.70 -10.13 10.95
N ASP A 244 1.85 -9.86 10.34
CA ASP A 244 2.06 -9.88 8.89
C ASP A 244 2.77 -11.17 8.45
N ALA A 245 2.37 -11.71 7.30
CA ALA A 245 3.03 -12.85 6.66
C ALA A 245 3.03 -12.72 5.13
N GLN A 246 3.96 -13.43 4.49
CA GLN A 246 4.04 -13.53 3.03
C GLN A 246 4.06 -15.00 2.64
N LEU A 247 3.21 -15.37 1.69
CA LEU A 247 3.13 -16.72 1.14
C LEU A 247 4.14 -16.91 0.01
N ASP A 248 4.41 -18.16 -0.32
CA ASP A 248 5.30 -18.54 -1.43
C ASP A 248 4.75 -18.07 -2.79
N THR A 249 3.44 -17.87 -2.90
CA THR A 249 2.78 -17.24 -4.07
C THR A 249 3.05 -15.73 -4.20
N GLY A 250 3.71 -15.12 -3.22
CA GLY A 250 3.90 -13.66 -3.12
C GLY A 250 2.72 -12.92 -2.49
N ALA A 251 1.61 -13.60 -2.19
CA ALA A 251 0.48 -13.00 -1.49
C ALA A 251 0.86 -12.54 -0.06
N ARG A 252 0.30 -11.42 0.36
CA ARG A 252 0.52 -10.83 1.69
C ARG A 252 -0.69 -11.04 2.57
N LEU A 253 -0.45 -11.42 3.81
CA LEU A 253 -1.46 -11.57 4.83
C LEU A 253 -1.21 -10.53 5.92
N HIS A 254 -2.24 -9.78 6.26
CA HIS A 254 -2.29 -8.96 7.45
C HIS A 254 -3.40 -9.50 8.36
N ILE A 255 -3.01 -9.97 9.55
CA ILE A 255 -3.87 -10.67 10.49
C ILE A 255 -4.01 -9.80 11.74
N VAL A 256 -5.25 -9.60 12.19
CA VAL A 256 -5.59 -8.97 13.46
C VAL A 256 -6.21 -10.03 14.36
N HIS A 257 -5.55 -10.30 15.49
CA HIS A 257 -5.95 -11.32 16.45
C HIS A 257 -7.22 -10.92 17.23
N ARG A 258 -7.90 -11.93 17.77
CA ARG A 258 -9.26 -11.83 18.34
C ARG A 258 -9.37 -10.88 19.53
N ASP A 259 -8.29 -10.65 20.25
CA ASP A 259 -8.20 -9.75 21.39
C ASP A 259 -8.28 -8.27 20.98
N VAL A 260 -7.86 -7.95 19.75
CA VAL A 260 -7.93 -6.61 19.15
C VAL A 260 -9.11 -6.49 18.19
N GLY A 261 -9.54 -7.61 17.60
CA GLY A 261 -10.65 -7.71 16.66
C GLY A 261 -12.01 -7.34 17.26
N ARG A 262 -12.84 -6.71 16.44
CA ARG A 262 -14.23 -6.41 16.83
C ARG A 262 -15.00 -7.72 17.00
N ASP A 263 -15.86 -7.79 18.02
CA ASP A 263 -16.72 -8.94 18.32
C ASP A 263 -15.95 -10.26 18.58
N GLY A 264 -14.63 -10.18 18.81
CA GLY A 264 -13.76 -11.33 19.08
C GLY A 264 -13.37 -12.15 17.86
N HIS A 265 -13.60 -11.64 16.65
CA HIS A 265 -13.27 -12.33 15.40
C HIS A 265 -11.82 -12.14 14.99
N LEU A 266 -11.30 -13.14 14.27
CA LEU A 266 -9.99 -13.04 13.60
C LEU A 266 -10.16 -12.30 12.27
N LEU A 267 -9.57 -11.10 12.14
CA LEU A 267 -9.65 -10.33 10.90
C LEU A 267 -8.45 -10.62 10.02
N VAL A 268 -8.68 -10.84 8.74
CA VAL A 268 -7.61 -11.19 7.79
C VAL A 268 -7.76 -10.39 6.52
N ASN A 269 -6.68 -9.76 6.07
CA ASN A 269 -6.59 -9.17 4.74
C ASN A 269 -5.52 -9.92 3.96
N ILE A 270 -5.94 -10.61 2.89
CA ILE A 270 -5.07 -11.32 1.97
C ILE A 270 -5.00 -10.51 0.68
N ARG A 271 -3.85 -9.92 0.40
CA ARG A 271 -3.59 -9.24 -0.87
C ARG A 271 -2.75 -10.14 -1.76
N LYS A 272 -3.35 -10.66 -2.82
CA LYS A 272 -2.71 -11.58 -3.74
C LYS A 272 -1.74 -10.85 -4.67
N PHE A 273 -0.61 -11.49 -4.95
CA PHE A 273 0.17 -11.16 -6.13
C PHE A 273 -0.46 -11.91 -7.32
N THR A 274 -1.28 -11.20 -8.10
CA THR A 274 -1.98 -11.79 -9.27
C THR A 274 -1.18 -11.66 -10.56
N GLY A 275 0.08 -11.22 -10.49
CA GLY A 275 0.77 -10.64 -11.65
C GLY A 275 0.06 -9.36 -12.14
N VAL A 276 0.41 -8.87 -13.34
CA VAL A 276 -0.36 -7.77 -13.94
C VAL A 276 -1.56 -8.31 -14.71
N ALA A 277 -2.77 -7.95 -14.26
CA ALA A 277 -4.02 -8.22 -14.98
C ALA A 277 -4.11 -7.53 -16.36
N PHE A 278 -3.17 -6.60 -16.62
CA PHE A 278 -3.06 -5.76 -17.79
C PHE A 278 -1.58 -5.63 -18.17
N ARG A 279 -1.20 -5.99 -19.39
CA ARG A 279 0.20 -5.99 -19.82
C ARG A 279 0.53 -4.84 -20.73
N HIS A 280 -0.48 -4.22 -21.34
CA HIS A 280 -0.29 -3.16 -22.33
C HIS A 280 -1.21 -1.96 -22.09
N LEU A 281 -0.73 -0.76 -22.47
CA LEU A 281 -1.52 0.47 -22.38
C LEU A 281 -2.84 0.40 -23.18
N GLY A 282 -2.91 -0.40 -24.24
CA GLY A 282 -4.12 -0.61 -25.04
C GLY A 282 -5.28 -1.20 -24.22
N GLU A 283 -5.00 -2.16 -23.34
CA GLU A 283 -6.04 -2.79 -22.50
C GLU A 283 -6.63 -1.82 -21.47
N LEU A 284 -5.85 -0.79 -21.10
CA LEU A 284 -6.31 0.30 -20.25
C LEU A 284 -7.18 1.31 -21.03
N VAL A 285 -6.91 1.50 -22.32
CA VAL A 285 -7.77 2.30 -23.22
C VAL A 285 -9.12 1.63 -23.40
N ASP A 286 -9.14 0.31 -23.61
CA ASP A 286 -10.37 -0.49 -23.77
C ASP A 286 -11.29 -0.41 -22.53
N ARG A 287 -10.74 -0.05 -21.37
CA ARG A 287 -11.46 0.15 -20.11
C ARG A 287 -11.79 1.61 -19.78
N ASP A 288 -11.60 2.53 -20.72
CA ASP A 288 -11.78 3.98 -20.51
C ASP A 288 -10.92 4.57 -19.36
N MET A 289 -9.84 3.88 -18.98
CA MET A 289 -8.94 4.38 -17.94
C MET A 289 -8.13 5.58 -18.44
N LEU A 290 -7.68 5.54 -19.70
CA LEU A 290 -7.01 6.65 -20.40
C LEU A 290 -7.44 6.71 -21.86
N SER A 291 -7.25 7.87 -22.50
CA SER A 291 -7.52 8.02 -23.93
C SER A 291 -6.43 7.36 -24.78
N SER A 292 -6.76 6.96 -26.00
CA SER A 292 -5.79 6.43 -26.98
C SER A 292 -4.66 7.42 -27.28
N ALA A 293 -4.95 8.72 -27.24
CA ALA A 293 -3.98 9.80 -27.34
C ALA A 293 -2.96 9.74 -26.19
N ALA A 294 -3.44 9.69 -24.95
CA ALA A 294 -2.60 9.58 -23.76
C ALA A 294 -1.78 8.28 -23.75
N ALA A 295 -2.37 7.16 -24.17
CA ALA A 295 -1.65 5.89 -24.25
C ALA A 295 -0.48 5.94 -25.25
N ARG A 296 -0.69 6.54 -26.44
CA ARG A 296 0.40 6.75 -27.41
C ARG A 296 1.49 7.68 -26.86
N PHE A 297 1.09 8.72 -26.14
CA PHE A 297 2.03 9.62 -25.47
C PHE A 297 2.88 8.88 -24.43
N LEU A 298 2.26 8.14 -23.52
CA LEU A 298 2.99 7.36 -22.51
C LEU A 298 3.92 6.30 -23.14
N ARG A 299 3.51 5.67 -24.25
CA ARG A 299 4.37 4.77 -25.02
C ARG A 299 5.60 5.48 -25.56
N ALA A 300 5.45 6.68 -26.12
CA ALA A 300 6.58 7.47 -26.59
C ALA A 300 7.47 7.94 -25.43
N CYS A 301 6.88 8.33 -24.29
CA CYS A 301 7.65 8.66 -23.08
C CYS A 301 8.49 7.48 -22.59
N ALA A 302 7.93 6.26 -22.59
CA ALA A 302 8.67 5.06 -22.22
C ALA A 302 9.85 4.81 -23.18
N ARG A 303 9.62 4.88 -24.50
CA ARG A 303 10.68 4.71 -25.52
C ARG A 303 11.77 5.78 -25.44
N ALA A 304 11.40 7.01 -25.13
CA ALA A 304 12.32 8.11 -24.85
C ALA A 304 12.97 8.04 -23.45
N ARG A 305 12.63 7.02 -22.65
CA ARG A 305 13.12 6.83 -21.28
C ARG A 305 12.87 8.05 -20.38
N LEU A 306 11.71 8.68 -20.49
CA LEU A 306 11.35 9.82 -19.64
C LEU A 306 11.02 9.35 -18.22
N SER A 307 11.66 9.95 -17.22
CA SER A 307 11.40 9.62 -15.82
C SER A 307 9.96 9.97 -15.43
N THR A 308 9.19 8.98 -15.02
CA THR A 308 7.72 9.12 -14.87
C THR A 308 7.26 8.74 -13.47
N VAL A 309 6.48 9.63 -12.85
CA VAL A 309 5.85 9.42 -11.54
C VAL A 309 4.37 9.10 -11.73
N PHE A 310 3.92 7.98 -11.17
CA PHE A 310 2.52 7.58 -11.17
C PHE A 310 1.89 7.89 -9.81
N ALA A 311 0.94 8.82 -9.80
CA ALA A 311 0.33 9.38 -8.60
C ALA A 311 -1.14 8.96 -8.43
N GLY A 312 -1.60 8.90 -7.18
CA GLY A 312 -3.00 8.63 -6.84
C GLY A 312 -3.21 8.03 -5.46
N ALA A 313 -4.47 7.88 -5.06
CA ALA A 313 -4.85 7.23 -3.81
C ALA A 313 -4.48 5.72 -3.80
N PRO A 314 -4.52 5.04 -2.63
CA PRO A 314 -4.52 3.58 -2.57
C PRO A 314 -5.60 2.97 -3.48
N GLY A 315 -5.23 1.95 -4.25
CA GLY A 315 -6.14 1.30 -5.19
C GLY A 315 -6.48 2.10 -6.46
N ALA A 316 -5.80 3.23 -6.74
CA ALA A 316 -6.01 4.01 -7.96
C ALA A 316 -5.28 3.46 -9.22
N GLY A 317 -4.78 2.21 -9.19
CA GLY A 317 -4.14 1.59 -10.35
C GLY A 317 -2.75 2.13 -10.72
N LYS A 318 -2.04 2.80 -9.79
CA LYS A 318 -0.68 3.37 -10.03
C LYS A 318 0.32 2.32 -10.49
N THR A 319 0.45 1.22 -9.75
CA THR A 319 1.38 0.13 -10.09
C THR A 319 1.01 -0.52 -11.41
N THR A 320 -0.29 -0.66 -11.70
CA THR A 320 -0.77 -1.15 -13.00
C THR A 320 -0.38 -0.23 -14.16
N LEU A 321 -0.55 1.09 -14.01
CA LEU A 321 -0.09 2.07 -15.01
C LEU A 321 1.42 2.03 -15.19
N LEU A 322 2.17 1.91 -14.09
CA LEU A 322 3.62 1.78 -14.11
C LEU A 322 4.03 0.54 -14.89
N SER A 323 3.51 -0.65 -14.57
CA SER A 323 3.82 -1.89 -15.27
C SER A 323 3.44 -1.84 -16.76
N CYS A 324 2.25 -1.33 -17.09
CA CYS A 324 1.83 -1.18 -18.49
C CYS A 324 2.73 -0.21 -19.27
N THR A 325 3.23 0.85 -18.63
CA THR A 325 4.17 1.78 -19.26
C THR A 325 5.57 1.18 -19.37
N ALA A 326 6.00 0.43 -18.35
CA ALA A 326 7.28 -0.27 -18.35
C ALA A 326 7.36 -1.38 -19.40
N ALA A 327 6.23 -1.99 -19.75
CA ALA A 327 6.12 -2.94 -20.85
C ALA A 327 6.42 -2.32 -22.24
N GLU A 328 6.41 -1.00 -22.36
CA GLU A 328 6.71 -0.28 -23.62
C GLU A 328 8.18 0.14 -23.75
N LEU A 329 9.00 -0.14 -22.72
CA LEU A 329 10.45 0.08 -22.75
C LEU A 329 11.12 -0.79 -23.82
N ASP A 330 12.30 -0.36 -24.28
CA ASP A 330 13.11 -1.16 -25.20
C ASP A 330 13.57 -2.47 -24.52
N PRO A 331 13.34 -3.65 -25.12
CA PRO A 331 13.79 -4.95 -24.60
C PRO A 331 15.29 -5.09 -24.35
N SER A 332 16.14 -4.25 -24.95
CA SER A 332 17.59 -4.28 -24.72
C SER A 332 18.01 -3.66 -23.38
N LEU A 333 17.12 -2.90 -22.74
CA LEU A 333 17.43 -2.16 -21.52
C LEU A 333 17.48 -3.08 -20.31
N ARG A 334 18.37 -2.75 -19.38
CA ARG A 334 18.42 -3.33 -18.04
C ARG A 334 17.54 -2.53 -17.09
N VAL A 335 16.57 -3.22 -16.50
CA VAL A 335 15.67 -2.63 -15.49
C VAL A 335 16.01 -3.18 -14.10
N VAL A 336 16.18 -2.28 -13.14
CA VAL A 336 16.37 -2.65 -11.73
C VAL A 336 15.17 -2.16 -10.94
N VAL A 337 14.50 -3.06 -10.24
CA VAL A 337 13.27 -2.77 -9.48
C VAL A 337 13.56 -2.94 -8.00
N ALA A 338 13.17 -1.96 -7.17
CA ALA A 338 13.13 -2.11 -5.71
C ALA A 338 11.71 -1.85 -5.21
N GLU A 339 11.17 -2.79 -4.43
CA GLU A 339 9.83 -2.68 -3.86
C GLU A 339 9.86 -3.06 -2.38
N GLU A 340 8.90 -2.57 -1.60
CA GLU A 340 8.67 -3.11 -0.25
C GLU A 340 8.42 -4.62 -0.36
N VAL A 341 7.58 -5.01 -1.31
CA VAL A 341 7.30 -6.38 -1.69
C VAL A 341 6.98 -6.39 -3.18
N PHE A 342 7.32 -7.47 -3.88
CA PHE A 342 7.09 -7.61 -5.31
C PHE A 342 5.62 -7.31 -5.71
N GLU A 343 5.42 -6.32 -6.57
CA GLU A 343 4.14 -5.96 -7.22
C GLU A 343 4.33 -5.67 -8.71
N ALA A 344 5.41 -4.97 -9.06
CA ALA A 344 5.71 -4.58 -10.42
C ALA A 344 6.22 -5.79 -11.22
N ASP A 345 5.38 -6.28 -12.12
CA ASP A 345 5.81 -7.18 -13.18
C ASP A 345 6.15 -6.36 -14.43
N VAL A 346 7.39 -6.51 -14.89
CA VAL A 346 8.02 -5.78 -15.99
C VAL A 346 8.41 -6.81 -17.04
N PRO A 347 7.71 -6.89 -18.19
CA PRO A 347 7.87 -7.97 -19.16
C PRO A 347 9.07 -7.74 -20.09
N LEU A 348 10.26 -7.52 -19.52
CA LEU A 348 11.51 -7.33 -20.25
C LEU A 348 12.49 -8.48 -19.96
N PRO A 349 13.42 -8.79 -20.88
CA PRO A 349 14.38 -9.88 -20.69
C PRO A 349 15.37 -9.67 -19.54
N ASN A 350 15.80 -8.43 -19.29
CA ASN A 350 16.89 -8.10 -18.36
C ASN A 350 16.36 -7.28 -17.17
N VAL A 351 15.63 -7.95 -16.27
CA VAL A 351 15.03 -7.35 -15.08
C VAL A 351 15.68 -7.92 -13.81
N ALA A 352 16.15 -7.05 -12.94
CA ALA A 352 16.65 -7.41 -11.61
C ALA A 352 15.73 -6.81 -10.55
N SER A 353 14.89 -7.66 -9.95
CA SER A 353 13.93 -7.25 -8.91
C SER A 353 14.46 -7.53 -7.50
N MET A 354 14.33 -6.55 -6.63
CA MET A 354 14.71 -6.62 -5.21
C MET A 354 13.50 -6.26 -4.34
N GLN A 355 13.36 -6.94 -3.21
CA GLN A 355 12.35 -6.62 -2.20
C GLN A 355 12.98 -6.34 -0.84
N THR A 356 12.28 -5.57 -0.02
CA THR A 356 12.72 -5.32 1.37
C THR A 356 12.68 -6.61 2.19
N ARG A 357 13.40 -6.59 3.30
CA ARG A 357 13.44 -7.72 4.22
C ARG A 357 13.43 -7.21 5.65
N ALA A 358 12.38 -7.55 6.38
CA ALA A 358 12.28 -7.26 7.81
C ALA A 358 13.47 -7.82 8.60
N ALA A 359 13.78 -7.18 9.73
CA ALA A 359 14.75 -7.70 10.68
C ALA A 359 14.32 -9.08 11.21
N ARG A 360 15.28 -9.97 11.39
CA ARG A 360 15.11 -11.24 12.13
C ARG A 360 16.28 -11.38 13.12
N PRO A 361 16.16 -12.24 14.15
CA PRO A 361 17.25 -12.45 15.12
C PRO A 361 18.60 -12.80 14.47
N ASP A 362 18.59 -13.48 13.32
CA ASP A 362 19.77 -13.93 12.57
C ASP A 362 20.25 -12.94 11.48
N ARG A 363 19.46 -11.91 11.13
CA ARG A 363 19.76 -11.02 10.00
C ARG A 363 19.17 -9.62 10.17
N ALA A 364 20.00 -8.60 9.92
CA ALA A 364 19.58 -7.20 9.97
C ALA A 364 18.53 -6.86 8.90
N GLU A 365 17.73 -5.83 9.16
CA GLU A 365 16.77 -5.27 8.22
C GLU A 365 17.44 -4.78 6.91
N VAL A 366 16.72 -4.92 5.80
CA VAL A 366 17.03 -4.28 4.52
C VAL A 366 15.80 -3.49 4.12
N ASP A 367 15.85 -2.19 4.32
CA ASP A 367 14.80 -1.24 3.96
C ASP A 367 14.90 -0.80 2.50
N LEU A 368 13.88 -0.10 2.02
CA LEU A 368 13.81 0.35 0.63
C LEU A 368 14.92 1.37 0.32
N ARG A 369 15.27 2.22 1.29
CA ARG A 369 16.40 3.17 1.19
C ARG A 369 17.70 2.45 0.83
N ARG A 370 18.01 1.34 1.51
CA ARG A 370 19.22 0.55 1.28
C ARG A 370 19.23 -0.10 -0.10
N LEU A 371 18.08 -0.58 -0.58
CA LEU A 371 17.95 -1.15 -1.93
C LEU A 371 18.21 -0.10 -3.00
N VAL A 372 17.56 1.06 -2.89
CA VAL A 372 17.69 2.17 -3.85
C VAL A 372 19.11 2.73 -3.88
N ALA A 373 19.77 2.86 -2.72
CA ALA A 373 21.18 3.27 -2.65
C ALA A 373 22.14 2.30 -3.38
N GLY A 374 21.71 1.06 -3.63
CA GLY A 374 22.43 0.05 -4.39
C GLY A 374 22.25 0.15 -5.91
N PHE A 375 21.28 0.92 -6.41
CA PHE A 375 20.93 0.96 -7.85
C PHE A 375 22.13 1.24 -8.74
N LEU A 376 22.90 2.29 -8.47
CA LEU A 376 24.04 2.67 -9.31
C LEU A 376 25.13 1.57 -9.40
N ARG A 377 25.18 0.63 -8.45
CA ARG A 377 26.12 -0.49 -8.48
C ARG A 377 25.64 -1.64 -9.37
N MET A 378 24.36 -1.64 -9.73
CA MET A 378 23.73 -2.64 -10.58
C MET A 378 23.67 -2.22 -12.05
N ALA A 379 24.18 -1.02 -12.37
CA ALA A 379 24.19 -0.43 -13.71
C ALA A 379 22.82 -0.49 -14.42
N PRO A 380 21.73 0.03 -13.83
CA PRO A 380 20.43 0.10 -14.50
C PRO A 380 20.46 1.11 -15.65
N ASP A 381 19.80 0.77 -16.76
CA ASP A 381 19.34 1.76 -17.73
C ASP A 381 18.06 2.44 -17.23
N VAL A 382 17.19 1.66 -16.57
CA VAL A 382 15.95 2.14 -15.95
C VAL A 382 15.87 1.65 -14.51
N ALA A 383 15.67 2.58 -13.57
CA ALA A 383 15.45 2.31 -12.16
C ALA A 383 13.95 2.43 -11.82
N ILE A 384 13.39 1.42 -11.16
CA ILE A 384 11.99 1.41 -10.74
C ILE A 384 11.90 1.29 -9.23
N VAL A 385 11.14 2.17 -8.60
CA VAL A 385 10.75 2.04 -7.18
C VAL A 385 9.25 1.82 -7.10
N GLY A 386 8.82 0.71 -6.50
CA GLY A 386 7.41 0.32 -6.46
C GLY A 386 6.52 1.44 -5.89
N GLU A 387 6.88 1.98 -4.73
CA GLU A 387 6.22 3.15 -4.16
C GLU A 387 7.19 3.94 -3.27
N VAL A 388 7.19 5.26 -3.41
CA VAL A 388 7.96 6.17 -2.55
C VAL A 388 7.04 6.73 -1.47
N ARG A 389 7.43 6.50 -0.21
CA ARG A 389 6.73 6.87 1.02
C ARG A 389 7.63 7.60 2.03
N ASP A 390 8.92 7.28 2.09
CA ASP A 390 9.82 7.72 3.14
C ASP A 390 11.28 7.89 2.63
N ARG A 391 12.26 7.32 3.34
CA ARG A 391 13.67 7.68 3.25
C ARG A 391 14.36 7.34 1.94
N GLU A 392 13.74 6.53 1.10
CA GLU A 392 14.19 6.14 -0.23
C GLU A 392 14.03 7.26 -1.27
N ALA A 393 13.22 8.29 -1.00
CA ALA A 393 12.96 9.36 -1.95
C ALA A 393 14.22 10.10 -2.39
N LEU A 394 15.09 10.48 -1.44
CA LEU A 394 16.31 11.23 -1.76
C LEU A 394 17.33 10.38 -2.57
N PRO A 395 17.69 9.15 -2.17
CA PRO A 395 18.51 8.27 -2.99
C PRO A 395 17.95 8.02 -4.39
N LEU A 396 16.62 7.88 -4.52
CA LEU A 396 15.98 7.73 -5.83
C LEU A 396 16.19 8.98 -6.68
N LEU A 397 15.87 10.16 -6.15
CA LEU A 397 16.03 11.43 -6.88
C LEU A 397 17.48 11.65 -7.32
N LEU A 398 18.46 11.36 -6.45
CA LEU A 398 19.89 11.43 -6.79
C LEU A 398 20.29 10.41 -7.87
N THR A 399 19.68 9.23 -7.86
CA THR A 399 19.89 8.24 -8.92
C THR A 399 19.34 8.77 -10.25
N LEU A 400 18.13 9.32 -10.24
CA LEU A 400 17.49 9.84 -11.45
C LEU A 400 18.19 11.09 -12.02
N SER A 401 18.72 11.95 -11.16
CA SER A 401 19.51 13.12 -11.59
C SER A 401 20.90 12.75 -12.11
N SER A 402 21.38 11.52 -11.89
CA SER A 402 22.70 11.05 -12.36
C SER A 402 22.69 10.54 -13.81
N GLY A 403 21.56 10.67 -14.51
CA GLY A 403 21.39 10.23 -15.91
C GLY A 403 20.70 8.87 -16.06
N VAL A 404 20.50 8.13 -14.96
CA VAL A 404 19.62 6.96 -14.95
C VAL A 404 18.17 7.44 -15.03
N LYS A 405 17.36 6.82 -15.88
CA LYS A 405 15.94 7.17 -15.99
C LYS A 405 15.10 6.20 -15.17
N GLY A 406 13.85 6.53 -14.87
CA GLY A 406 13.11 5.65 -13.98
C GLY A 406 11.66 5.95 -13.72
N PHE A 407 10.99 4.97 -13.12
CA PHE A 407 9.59 5.05 -12.75
C PHE A 407 9.40 4.89 -11.25
N THR A 408 8.41 5.59 -10.71
CA THR A 408 8.00 5.36 -9.33
C THR A 408 6.52 5.63 -9.15
N THR A 409 5.91 5.03 -8.14
CA THR A 409 4.58 5.44 -7.68
C THR A 409 4.64 6.28 -6.41
N ILE A 410 3.62 7.12 -6.19
CA ILE A 410 3.47 7.91 -4.96
C ILE A 410 2.00 8.18 -4.63
N HIS A 411 1.66 8.25 -3.35
CA HIS A 411 0.35 8.70 -2.91
C HIS A 411 0.20 10.21 -2.94
N ALA A 412 -0.65 10.72 -3.82
CA ALA A 412 -1.00 12.14 -3.89
C ALA A 412 -2.43 12.32 -4.40
N GLY A 413 -3.04 13.47 -4.09
CA GLY A 413 -4.39 13.82 -4.56
C GLY A 413 -4.42 14.54 -5.91
N SER A 414 -3.24 14.90 -6.44
CA SER A 414 -3.06 15.46 -7.79
C SER A 414 -1.62 15.25 -8.26
N ALA A 415 -1.36 15.41 -9.56
CA ALA A 415 -0.02 15.32 -10.13
C ALA A 415 0.91 16.41 -9.57
N ARG A 416 0.43 17.64 -9.39
CA ARG A 416 1.22 18.72 -8.76
C ARG A 416 1.53 18.42 -7.29
N GLN A 417 0.58 17.85 -6.55
CA GLN A 417 0.81 17.44 -5.17
C GLN A 417 1.86 16.32 -5.07
N ALA A 418 1.96 15.45 -6.08
CA ALA A 418 2.98 14.41 -6.12
C ALA A 418 4.41 14.99 -6.08
N LEU A 419 4.68 16.02 -6.88
CA LEU A 419 5.99 16.72 -6.88
C LEU A 419 6.29 17.37 -5.53
N THR A 420 5.31 18.11 -4.97
CA THR A 420 5.43 18.72 -3.64
C THR A 420 5.69 17.68 -2.55
N ARG A 421 5.04 16.51 -2.66
CA ARG A 421 5.19 15.43 -1.70
C ARG A 421 6.55 14.72 -1.84
N LEU A 422 7.02 14.46 -3.06
CA LEU A 422 8.36 13.92 -3.31
C LEU A 422 9.43 14.80 -2.67
N ARG A 423 9.35 16.11 -2.89
CA ARG A 423 10.25 17.09 -2.25
C ARG A 423 10.18 17.02 -0.73
N PHE A 424 8.98 17.00 -0.16
CA PHE A 424 8.79 16.98 1.28
C PHE A 424 9.35 15.70 1.91
N ILE A 425 9.10 14.55 1.29
CA ILE A 425 9.64 13.26 1.76
C ILE A 425 11.17 13.25 1.65
N ALA A 426 11.73 13.73 0.53
CA ALA A 426 13.17 13.85 0.36
C ALA A 426 13.82 14.76 1.41
N GLN A 427 13.15 15.85 1.80
CA GLN A 427 13.59 16.73 2.87
C GLN A 427 13.64 16.02 4.23
N LEU A 428 12.64 15.19 4.54
CA LEU A 428 12.61 14.42 5.79
C LEU A 428 13.64 13.28 5.81
N ALA A 429 14.00 12.76 4.64
CA ALA A 429 15.00 11.69 4.49
C ALA A 429 16.43 12.14 4.82
N ASP A 430 16.70 13.46 4.73
CA ASP A 430 17.98 14.07 5.08
C ASP A 430 18.01 14.46 6.56
N THR A 431 18.47 13.52 7.40
CA THR A 431 18.63 13.73 8.84
C THR A 431 19.93 14.46 9.21
N SER A 432 20.80 14.80 8.24
CA SER A 432 22.19 15.21 8.52
C SER A 432 22.63 16.51 7.85
N SER A 433 22.05 16.87 6.72
CA SER A 433 22.35 18.09 5.99
C SER A 433 21.05 18.88 5.81
N GLU A 434 21.04 20.15 6.21
CA GLU A 434 19.90 21.02 5.88
C GLU A 434 20.01 21.42 4.40
N LEU A 435 19.69 20.50 3.49
CA LEU A 435 19.63 20.83 2.06
C LEU A 435 18.63 21.98 1.86
N PRO A 436 19.04 23.10 1.25
CA PRO A 436 18.13 24.19 0.97
C PRO A 436 16.95 23.71 0.12
N LEU A 437 15.75 24.23 0.40
CA LEU A 437 14.53 23.86 -0.33
C LEU A 437 14.68 24.08 -1.85
N SER A 438 15.46 25.09 -2.25
CA SER A 438 15.78 25.39 -3.65
C SER A 438 16.56 24.26 -4.33
N ALA A 439 17.53 23.66 -3.63
CA ALA A 439 18.30 22.53 -4.14
C ALA A 439 17.41 21.29 -4.33
N LEU A 440 16.49 21.03 -3.40
CA LEU A 440 15.52 19.93 -3.53
C LEU A 440 14.51 20.20 -4.66
N ASN A 441 14.09 21.45 -4.87
CA ASN A 441 13.24 21.81 -6.00
C ASN A 441 13.94 21.56 -7.34
N SER A 442 15.19 21.99 -7.47
CA SER A 442 16.01 21.71 -8.66
C SER A 442 16.16 20.20 -8.86
N LEU A 443 16.52 19.46 -7.81
CA LEU A 443 16.70 18.01 -7.88
C LEU A 443 15.43 17.28 -8.35
N VAL A 444 14.26 17.61 -7.79
CA VAL A 444 12.98 17.01 -8.22
C VAL A 444 12.64 17.41 -9.66
N SER A 445 12.88 18.66 -10.03
CA SER A 445 12.61 19.14 -11.38
C SER A 445 13.49 18.40 -12.40
N GLU A 446 14.80 18.28 -12.15
CA GLU A 446 15.75 17.57 -13.01
C GLU A 446 15.48 16.06 -13.09
N ALA A 447 15.10 15.43 -11.98
CA ALA A 447 14.91 13.99 -11.89
C ALA A 447 13.64 13.48 -12.58
N ILE A 448 12.55 14.26 -12.58
CA ILE A 448 11.22 13.81 -13.01
C ILE A 448 10.80 14.56 -14.27
N ASP A 449 10.43 13.84 -15.33
CA ASP A 449 9.99 14.39 -16.60
C ASP A 449 8.46 14.48 -16.71
N ILE A 450 7.76 13.40 -16.33
CA ILE A 450 6.31 13.27 -16.48
C ILE A 450 5.67 12.86 -15.15
N VAL A 451 4.47 13.37 -14.87
CA VAL A 451 3.63 12.93 -13.76
C VAL A 451 2.25 12.54 -14.28
N VAL A 452 1.85 11.30 -14.03
CA VAL A 452 0.54 10.75 -14.38
C VAL A 452 -0.28 10.59 -13.12
N HIS A 453 -1.41 11.28 -13.01
CA HIS A 453 -2.31 11.12 -11.88
C HIS A 453 -3.55 10.31 -12.23
N SER A 454 -3.87 9.36 -11.36
CA SER A 454 -5.01 8.46 -11.47
C SER A 454 -5.86 8.51 -10.20
N ALA A 455 -7.17 8.38 -10.38
CA ALA A 455 -8.13 8.33 -9.29
C ALA A 455 -9.07 7.14 -9.46
N ARG A 456 -9.68 6.71 -8.35
CA ARG A 456 -10.72 5.69 -8.34
C ARG A 456 -12.03 6.28 -7.84
N ARG A 457 -13.13 6.07 -8.57
CA ARG A 457 -14.46 6.49 -8.17
C ARG A 457 -15.48 5.47 -8.67
N ARG A 458 -16.40 5.07 -7.77
CA ARG A 458 -17.47 4.09 -8.07
C ARG A 458 -16.93 2.77 -8.66
N GLY A 459 -15.79 2.30 -8.15
CA GLY A 459 -15.15 1.06 -8.59
C GLY A 459 -14.22 1.23 -9.79
N GLU A 460 -14.50 2.19 -10.67
CA GLU A 460 -13.70 2.52 -11.86
C GLU A 460 -12.42 3.29 -11.53
N VAL A 461 -11.37 3.03 -12.27
CA VAL A 461 -10.08 3.75 -12.19
C VAL A 461 -9.88 4.53 -13.49
N LYS A 462 -9.58 5.83 -13.37
CA LYS A 462 -9.33 6.71 -14.53
C LYS A 462 -8.14 7.63 -14.28
N VAL A 463 -7.34 7.85 -15.32
CA VAL A 463 -6.33 8.91 -15.37
C VAL A 463 -7.06 10.25 -15.45
N THR A 464 -6.72 11.16 -14.55
CA THR A 464 -7.37 12.48 -14.46
C THR A 464 -6.52 13.58 -15.08
N GLU A 465 -5.20 13.49 -14.97
CA GLU A 465 -4.27 14.46 -15.55
C GLU A 465 -2.90 13.85 -15.83
N ILE A 466 -2.22 14.38 -16.84
CA ILE A 466 -0.82 14.11 -17.15
C ILE A 466 -0.12 15.47 -17.26
N LEU A 467 0.92 15.66 -16.46
CA LEU A 467 1.74 16.87 -16.44
C LEU A 467 3.15 16.57 -16.93
N ALA A 468 3.74 17.50 -17.68
CA ALA A 468 5.17 17.56 -17.89
C ALA A 468 5.81 18.50 -16.88
N VAL A 469 6.95 18.09 -16.33
CA VAL A 469 7.78 18.92 -15.46
C VAL A 469 8.73 19.71 -16.33
N GLU A 470 8.72 21.02 -16.17
CA GLU A 470 9.54 21.93 -16.96
C GLU A 470 10.72 22.44 -16.13
N ASP A 471 11.65 23.10 -16.81
CA ASP A 471 12.75 23.77 -16.12
C ASP A 471 12.24 24.88 -15.20
N LEU A 472 13.00 25.14 -14.14
CA LEU A 472 12.63 26.12 -13.12
C LEU A 472 12.74 27.54 -13.72
N GLN A 473 11.63 28.09 -14.22
CA GLN A 473 11.59 29.43 -14.80
C GLN A 473 11.65 30.55 -13.76
N ALA A 474 11.23 30.27 -12.53
CA ALA A 474 11.28 31.24 -11.44
C ALA A 474 12.63 31.10 -10.70
N GLY A 475 13.25 32.23 -10.33
CA GLY A 475 14.58 32.26 -9.71
C GLY A 475 14.70 31.38 -8.46
N ALA A 476 15.92 31.16 -7.97
CA ALA A 476 16.28 30.17 -6.92
C ALA A 476 15.45 30.17 -5.61
N GLN A 477 14.51 31.09 -5.41
CA GLN A 477 13.58 31.17 -4.29
C GLN A 477 12.16 30.67 -4.61
N ALA A 478 11.91 30.18 -5.84
CA ALA A 478 10.59 29.68 -6.23
C ALA A 478 10.22 28.42 -5.43
N THR A 479 9.05 28.45 -4.79
CA THR A 479 8.54 27.34 -4.00
C THR A 479 7.64 26.40 -4.80
N ASN A 480 7.26 26.79 -6.03
CA ASN A 480 6.36 26.06 -6.90
C ASN A 480 7.11 25.44 -8.08
N PHE A 481 6.69 24.24 -8.49
CA PHE A 481 7.17 23.58 -9.70
C PHE A 481 6.54 24.18 -10.95
N THR A 482 7.37 24.48 -11.95
CA THR A 482 6.93 24.78 -13.32
C THR A 482 6.48 23.48 -13.96
N VAL A 483 5.23 23.43 -14.41
CA VAL A 483 4.67 22.24 -15.06
C VAL A 483 3.74 22.67 -16.18
N THR A 484 3.72 21.88 -17.25
CA THR A 484 2.80 22.04 -18.38
C THR A 484 1.74 20.95 -18.30
N PRO A 485 0.45 21.30 -18.15
CA PRO A 485 -0.61 20.31 -18.25
C PRO A 485 -0.70 19.82 -19.68
N LEU A 486 -0.51 18.51 -19.90
CA LEU A 486 -0.61 17.91 -21.23
C LEU A 486 -1.97 17.28 -21.46
N PHE A 487 -2.47 16.51 -20.48
CA PHE A 487 -3.78 15.92 -20.56
C PHE A 487 -4.59 16.26 -19.33
N THR A 488 -5.87 16.55 -19.51
CA THR A 488 -6.79 16.85 -18.40
C THR A 488 -8.16 16.25 -18.66
N ARG A 489 -8.75 15.72 -17.59
CA ARG A 489 -10.11 15.21 -17.56
C ARG A 489 -10.95 16.11 -16.66
N GLU A 490 -11.78 16.97 -17.25
CA GLU A 490 -12.59 17.93 -16.50
C GLU A 490 -13.72 17.28 -15.68
N ARG A 491 -14.28 16.17 -16.19
CA ARG A 491 -15.38 15.43 -15.57
C ARG A 491 -15.06 13.95 -15.53
N TRP A 492 -15.50 13.25 -14.49
CA TRP A 492 -15.24 11.80 -14.32
C TRP A 492 -15.65 10.96 -15.54
N ASP A 493 -16.82 11.26 -16.11
CA ASP A 493 -17.39 10.56 -17.27
C ASP A 493 -16.95 11.20 -18.61
N GLY A 494 -16.18 12.29 -18.58
CA GLY A 494 -15.65 12.94 -19.78
C GLY A 494 -14.33 12.34 -20.21
N ALA A 495 -13.93 12.53 -21.47
CA ALA A 495 -12.66 12.01 -21.99
C ALA A 495 -11.44 12.70 -21.36
N LEU A 496 -10.29 12.00 -21.38
CA LEU A 496 -8.99 12.59 -21.09
C LEU A 496 -8.47 13.29 -22.35
N VAL A 497 -8.49 14.62 -22.36
CA VAL A 497 -8.23 15.44 -23.56
C VAL A 497 -6.86 16.12 -23.45
N TRP A 498 -6.18 16.24 -24.59
CA TRP A 498 -4.95 17.01 -24.70
C TRP A 498 -5.23 18.51 -24.52
N SER A 499 -4.41 19.21 -23.74
CA SER A 499 -4.57 20.63 -23.42
C SER A 499 -4.25 21.58 -24.57
N GLY A 500 -3.57 21.10 -25.62
CA GLY A 500 -3.01 21.93 -26.69
C GLY A 500 -1.55 22.36 -26.44
N GLU A 501 -0.99 22.04 -25.27
CA GLU A 501 0.37 22.42 -24.90
C GLU A 501 1.38 21.29 -25.20
N LEU A 502 2.64 21.67 -25.43
CA LEU A 502 3.75 20.74 -25.67
C LEU A 502 4.72 20.72 -24.47
N PRO A 503 5.32 19.57 -24.14
CA PRO A 503 6.23 19.46 -23.00
C PRO A 503 7.62 20.00 -23.35
N SER A 504 7.89 21.27 -23.07
CA SER A 504 9.03 22.00 -23.65
C SER A 504 10.38 21.34 -23.37
N ARG A 505 10.58 20.80 -22.17
CA ARG A 505 11.80 20.06 -21.81
C ARG A 505 11.88 18.67 -22.44
N ALA A 506 10.76 17.98 -22.58
CA ALA A 506 10.73 16.59 -23.06
C ALA A 506 10.73 16.47 -24.59
N VAL A 507 10.48 17.57 -25.32
CA VAL A 507 10.45 17.57 -26.81
C VAL A 507 11.70 16.92 -27.39
N PHE A 508 12.88 17.36 -26.96
CA PHE A 508 14.14 16.90 -27.53
C PHE A 508 14.33 15.39 -27.36
N ALA A 509 14.06 14.85 -26.17
CA ALA A 509 14.17 13.42 -25.90
C ALA A 509 13.13 12.58 -26.69
N LEU A 510 11.94 13.12 -26.93
CA LEU A 510 10.92 12.48 -27.76
C LEU A 510 11.35 12.46 -29.23
N GLU A 511 11.90 13.56 -29.75
CA GLU A 511 12.39 13.66 -31.12
C GLU A 511 13.59 12.74 -31.37
N GLU A 512 14.55 12.66 -30.43
CA GLU A 512 15.66 11.70 -30.49
C GLU A 512 15.19 10.24 -30.51
N ALA A 513 14.07 9.95 -29.84
CA ALA A 513 13.43 8.64 -29.89
C ALA A 513 12.60 8.40 -31.17
N GLY A 514 12.61 9.34 -32.12
CA GLY A 514 11.89 9.25 -33.39
C GLY A 514 10.40 9.58 -33.29
N HIS A 515 9.98 10.34 -32.28
CA HIS A 515 8.60 10.74 -32.07
C HIS A 515 8.45 12.25 -32.23
N ASP A 516 7.63 12.70 -33.19
CA ASP A 516 7.20 14.10 -33.28
C ASP A 516 6.13 14.36 -32.20
N PRO A 517 6.40 15.20 -31.17
CA PRO A 517 5.47 15.43 -30.08
C PRO A 517 4.16 16.10 -30.55
N ARG A 518 4.22 16.96 -31.58
CA ARG A 518 3.05 17.64 -32.11
C ARG A 518 2.17 16.65 -32.85
N GLU A 519 2.72 15.83 -33.75
CA GLU A 519 1.93 14.82 -34.44
C GLU A 519 1.32 13.82 -33.47
N LEU A 520 2.07 13.41 -32.45
CA LEU A 520 1.66 12.44 -31.47
C LEU A 520 0.48 12.93 -30.62
N LEU A 521 0.50 14.20 -30.21
CA LEU A 521 -0.54 14.83 -29.41
C LEU A 521 -1.75 15.29 -30.27
N GLU A 522 -1.51 15.86 -31.45
CA GLU A 522 -2.58 16.35 -32.37
C GLU A 522 -3.39 15.23 -33.02
N HIS A 523 -2.77 14.14 -33.48
CA HIS A 523 -3.51 13.01 -34.04
C HIS A 523 -4.45 12.39 -33.00
N GLY A 524 -4.11 12.51 -31.71
CA GLY A 524 -4.95 12.07 -30.61
C GLY A 524 -6.23 12.89 -30.45
N ALA A 525 -6.12 14.21 -30.60
CA ALA A 525 -7.26 15.11 -30.51
C ALA A 525 -8.24 14.94 -31.69
N ARG A 526 -7.74 14.69 -32.91
CA ARG A 526 -8.59 14.51 -34.11
C ARG A 526 -9.41 13.22 -34.10
N VAL A 527 -8.87 12.14 -33.52
CA VAL A 527 -9.60 10.86 -33.38
C VAL A 527 -10.63 10.93 -32.25
N ALA A 528 -10.34 11.62 -31.15
CA ALA A 528 -11.29 11.82 -30.05
C ALA A 528 -12.50 12.72 -30.43
N GLY A 529 -12.34 13.61 -31.42
CA GLY A 529 -13.41 14.47 -31.95
C GLY A 529 -14.41 13.76 -32.87
N ARG A 530 -14.15 12.51 -33.29
CA ARG A 530 -15.11 11.66 -34.00
C ARG A 530 -15.69 10.64 -33.02
N GLY A 531 -16.67 11.06 -32.24
CA GLY A 531 -17.57 10.10 -31.58
C GLY A 531 -18.27 9.21 -32.62
N PRO A 532 -18.77 8.02 -32.25
CA PRO A 532 -19.55 7.20 -33.17
C PRO A 532 -20.72 8.04 -33.69
N ALA A 533 -20.84 8.14 -35.02
CA ALA A 533 -22.00 8.75 -35.64
C ALA A 533 -23.28 8.01 -35.19
N PRO A 534 -24.39 8.72 -34.98
CA PRO A 534 -25.62 8.17 -34.39
C PRO A 534 -26.20 6.98 -35.15
#